data_AF-A0A4V6WWE4-F1
#
_entry.id   AF-A0A4V6WWE4-F1
#
_cell.length_a   1.000
_cell.length_b   1.000
_cell.length_c   1.000
_cell.angle_alpha   90.00
_cell.angle_beta   90.00
_cell.angle_gamma   90.00
#
_symmetry.space_group_name_H-M   'P 1'
#
loop_
_entity.id
_entity.type
_entity.pdbx_description
1 polymer ?
#
loop_
_entity_poly.entity_id
_entity_poly.type
_entity_poly.pdbx_seq_one_letter_code
_entity_poly.pdbx_strand_id
1 'polypeptide(L)'
;MIHSLIFKMKILLGISVVMAFSTAWLLYDLYNSHIVATNNQNQLVNLQREVSSLQGQLWLFLEYQDNKSYNNLVNQQAKFSLGIEESNIPKPQIKKIKLLNTQLEELIEQDKKFQIVVKNSIRDSNSLMQRRALLNARYNMLIQNIHEHLATQQKRELLQTEKRTENTIIDITRLLALFFFAITAISYRLLRKFRTGSTAISEGIMKIKARDFSHRIECTNIDLEFSSLGEAFNTMSEELEQNVVTKSVLENEVNKQTLELKRQKVALEYLSGHDSLTGVMNRRSFEENLKAMISRAQRTGRIIGVLFIDLDKFKSINDNHGHRIGDQVLVKVAERLRENTRCTDLVSRYGGDEFVIGLDLLDDKESVLDKKTQLVSAIMRTVSIESNDYQVGASIGISYYPDDGDSYEQLINSADKAMYVAKNKKLDSALLKSYQVNNKVV
;
A
#
# COMPACT_ATOMS: atom_id res chain seq x y z
N MET A 1 5.23 -19.93 -16.07
CA MET A 1 6.45 -19.22 -16.52
C MET A 1 6.19 -18.10 -17.55
N ILE A 2 5.24 -18.23 -18.50
CA ILE A 2 4.98 -17.21 -19.55
C ILE A 2 4.35 -15.90 -19.03
N HIS A 3 3.85 -15.88 -17.79
CA HIS A 3 3.20 -14.71 -17.18
C HIS A 3 4.11 -13.80 -16.34
N SER A 4 5.40 -14.12 -16.21
CA SER A 4 6.36 -13.24 -15.52
C SER A 4 6.78 -12.09 -16.43
N LEU A 5 6.72 -10.86 -15.90
CA LEU A 5 7.22 -9.67 -16.59
C LEU A 5 8.73 -9.78 -16.84
N ILE A 6 9.48 -10.29 -15.86
CA ILE A 6 10.93 -10.49 -15.94
C ILE A 6 11.26 -11.48 -17.06
N PHE A 7 10.50 -12.58 -17.17
CA PHE A 7 10.69 -13.56 -18.23
C PHE A 7 10.47 -12.94 -19.63
N LYS A 8 9.44 -12.12 -19.80
CA LYS A 8 9.20 -11.43 -21.08
C LYS A 8 10.27 -10.38 -21.39
N MET A 9 10.81 -9.68 -20.38
CA MET A 9 11.97 -8.80 -20.57
C MET A 9 13.22 -9.56 -21.01
N LYS A 10 13.46 -10.76 -20.46
CA LYS A 10 14.54 -11.65 -20.90
C LYS A 10 14.35 -12.13 -22.34
N ILE A 11 13.11 -12.41 -22.77
CA ILE A 11 12.81 -12.72 -24.18
C ILE A 11 13.14 -11.54 -25.08
N LEU A 12 12.74 -10.31 -24.70
CA LEU A 12 13.03 -9.11 -25.48
C LEU A 12 14.55 -8.89 -25.62
N LEU A 13 15.30 -9.07 -24.52
CA LEU A 13 16.76 -9.03 -24.54
C LEU A 13 17.33 -10.10 -25.50
N GLY A 14 16.85 -11.34 -25.42
CA GLY A 14 17.29 -12.42 -26.31
C GLY A 14 17.06 -12.10 -27.80
N ILE A 15 15.88 -11.58 -28.14
CA ILE A 15 15.55 -11.16 -29.52
C ILE A 15 16.52 -10.05 -29.98
N SER A 16 16.80 -9.06 -29.14
CA SER A 16 17.73 -7.97 -29.48
C SER A 16 19.17 -8.46 -29.71
N VAL A 17 19.62 -9.43 -28.93
CA VAL A 17 20.94 -10.05 -29.07
C VAL A 17 21.02 -10.85 -30.37
N VAL A 18 20.01 -11.66 -30.68
CA VAL A 18 19.93 -12.42 -31.94
C VAL A 18 19.94 -11.49 -33.15
N MET A 19 19.17 -10.40 -33.09
CA MET A 19 19.17 -9.36 -34.13
C MET A 19 20.59 -8.79 -34.34
N ALA A 20 21.29 -8.42 -33.27
CA ALA A 20 22.63 -7.84 -33.36
C ALA A 20 23.66 -8.82 -33.92
N PHE A 21 23.62 -10.09 -33.52
CA PHE A 21 24.49 -11.12 -34.08
C PHE A 21 24.20 -11.39 -35.55
N SER A 22 22.92 -11.46 -35.93
CA SER A 22 22.53 -11.68 -37.32
C SER A 22 22.95 -10.53 -38.23
N THR A 23 22.81 -9.28 -37.79
CA THR A 23 23.22 -8.12 -38.58
C THR A 23 24.74 -8.02 -38.68
N ALA A 24 25.47 -8.30 -37.59
CA ALA A 24 26.92 -8.35 -37.59
C ALA A 24 27.46 -9.44 -38.54
N TRP A 25 26.85 -10.63 -38.54
CA TRP A 25 27.21 -11.71 -39.46
C TRP A 25 27.00 -11.33 -40.92
N LEU A 26 25.84 -10.76 -41.27
CA LEU A 26 25.55 -10.32 -42.64
C LEU A 26 26.51 -9.21 -43.11
N LEU A 27 26.84 -8.26 -42.23
CA LEU A 27 27.83 -7.22 -42.52
C LEU A 27 29.23 -7.81 -42.74
N TYR A 28 29.60 -8.81 -41.95
CA TYR A 28 30.88 -9.50 -42.10
C TYR A 28 30.98 -10.28 -43.42
N ASP A 29 29.92 -11.01 -43.81
CA ASP A 29 29.86 -11.70 -45.10
C ASP A 29 29.92 -10.75 -46.29
N LEU A 30 29.21 -9.61 -46.18
CA LEU A 30 29.26 -8.54 -47.18
C LEU A 30 30.67 -7.95 -47.32
N TYR A 31 31.33 -7.67 -46.19
CA TYR A 31 32.70 -7.15 -46.16
C TYR A 31 33.70 -8.11 -46.81
N ASN A 32 33.66 -9.40 -46.45
CA ASN A 32 34.51 -10.42 -47.06
C ASN A 32 34.26 -10.56 -48.56
N SER A 33 32.99 -10.56 -48.97
CA SER A 33 32.61 -10.61 -50.39
C SER A 33 33.15 -9.40 -51.16
N HIS A 34 33.14 -8.21 -50.55
CA HIS A 34 33.68 -6.98 -51.13
C HIS A 34 35.21 -7.03 -51.29
N ILE A 35 35.94 -7.58 -50.31
CA ILE A 35 37.39 -7.77 -50.42
C ILE A 35 37.72 -8.69 -51.59
N VAL A 36 37.05 -9.84 -51.70
CA VAL A 36 37.29 -10.81 -52.78
C VAL A 36 37.01 -10.18 -54.14
N ALA A 37 35.88 -9.48 -54.28
CA ALA A 37 35.52 -8.76 -55.49
C ALA A 37 36.57 -7.70 -55.90
N THR A 38 37.05 -6.91 -54.93
CA THR A 38 38.07 -5.88 -55.17
C THR A 38 39.39 -6.49 -55.63
N ASN A 39 39.79 -7.61 -55.01
CA ASN A 39 41.00 -8.35 -55.41
C ASN A 39 40.88 -8.92 -56.83
N ASN A 40 39.74 -9.54 -57.16
CA ASN A 40 39.49 -10.05 -58.51
C ASN A 40 39.53 -8.94 -59.56
N GLN A 41 38.93 -7.79 -59.26
CA GLN A 41 38.95 -6.63 -60.15
C GLN A 41 40.37 -6.10 -60.36
N ASN A 42 41.16 -5.95 -59.30
CA ASN A 42 42.56 -5.53 -59.40
C ASN A 42 43.40 -6.50 -60.26
N GLN A 43 43.17 -7.80 -60.13
CA GLN A 43 43.84 -8.81 -60.95
C GLN A 43 43.43 -8.71 -62.43
N LEU A 44 42.14 -8.50 -62.73
CA LEU A 44 41.67 -8.28 -64.11
C LEU A 44 42.27 -7.02 -64.74
N VAL A 45 42.38 -5.91 -63.98
CA VAL A 45 43.04 -4.69 -64.44
C VAL A 45 44.53 -4.92 -64.72
N ASN A 46 45.22 -5.68 -63.88
CA ASN A 46 46.62 -6.03 -64.10
C ASN A 46 46.80 -6.86 -65.38
N LEU A 47 45.95 -7.87 -65.61
CA LEU A 47 45.94 -8.66 -66.84
C LEU A 47 45.69 -7.78 -68.07
N GLN A 48 44.73 -6.85 -68.00
CA GLN A 48 44.47 -5.92 -69.10
C GLN A 48 45.68 -5.03 -69.43
N ARG A 49 46.41 -4.58 -68.40
CA ARG A 49 47.67 -3.83 -68.58
C ARG A 49 48.75 -4.69 -69.24
N GLU A 50 48.86 -5.96 -68.87
CA GLU A 50 49.81 -6.89 -69.48
C GLU A 50 49.51 -7.17 -70.95
N VAL A 51 48.24 -7.35 -71.31
CA VAL A 51 47.81 -7.49 -72.72
C VAL A 51 48.08 -6.23 -73.52
N SER A 52 47.84 -5.05 -72.94
CA SER A 52 48.17 -3.76 -73.59
C SER A 52 49.68 -3.63 -73.84
N SER A 53 50.51 -4.09 -72.90
CA SER A 53 51.96 -4.14 -73.09
C SER A 53 52.37 -5.17 -74.14
N LEU A 54 51.71 -6.32 -74.18
CA LEU A 54 51.90 -7.36 -75.19
C LEU A 54 51.58 -6.85 -76.60
N GLN A 55 50.49 -6.09 -76.75
CA GLN A 55 50.15 -5.41 -78.01
C GLN A 55 51.26 -4.45 -78.45
N GLY A 56 51.82 -3.67 -77.52
CA GLY A 56 52.95 -2.78 -77.82
C GLY A 56 54.21 -3.52 -78.26
N GLN A 57 54.56 -4.62 -77.58
CA GLN A 57 55.71 -5.46 -77.98
C GLN A 57 55.48 -6.17 -79.31
N LEU A 58 54.25 -6.60 -79.57
CA LEU A 58 53.87 -7.17 -80.86
C LEU A 58 54.02 -6.15 -81.97
N TRP A 59 53.55 -4.91 -81.76
CA TRP A 59 53.71 -3.84 -82.74
C TRP A 59 55.19 -3.59 -83.08
N LEU A 60 56.05 -3.51 -82.06
CA LEU A 60 57.51 -3.39 -82.26
C LEU A 60 58.10 -4.57 -83.04
N PHE A 61 57.66 -5.79 -82.74
CA PHE A 61 58.11 -6.98 -83.46
C PHE A 61 57.67 -6.99 -84.93
N LEU A 62 56.43 -6.59 -85.22
CA LEU A 62 55.91 -6.52 -86.59
C LEU A 62 56.64 -5.45 -87.43
N GLU A 63 57.04 -4.35 -86.80
CA GLU A 63 57.78 -3.25 -87.42
C GLU A 63 59.27 -3.58 -87.65
N TYR A 64 59.99 -4.00 -86.61
CA TYR A 64 61.45 -4.18 -86.67
C TYR A 64 61.90 -5.57 -87.11
N GLN A 65 61.11 -6.62 -86.84
CA GLN A 65 61.37 -8.02 -87.22
C GLN A 65 62.77 -8.54 -86.80
N ASP A 66 63.32 -8.03 -85.70
CA ASP A 66 64.63 -8.41 -85.18
C ASP A 66 64.53 -9.39 -84.00
N ASN A 67 65.64 -10.09 -83.73
CA ASN A 67 65.71 -11.05 -82.62
C ASN A 67 65.43 -10.40 -81.26
N LYS A 68 65.74 -9.10 -81.11
CA LYS A 68 65.53 -8.36 -79.86
C LYS A 68 64.03 -8.14 -79.60
N SER A 69 63.28 -7.66 -80.59
CA SER A 69 61.83 -7.46 -80.47
C SER A 69 61.09 -8.79 -80.32
N TYR A 70 61.56 -9.86 -80.99
CA TYR A 70 61.03 -11.21 -80.78
C TYR A 70 61.21 -11.69 -79.33
N ASN A 71 62.42 -11.56 -78.78
CA ASN A 71 62.69 -11.97 -77.39
C ASN A 71 61.86 -11.14 -76.39
N ASN A 72 61.69 -9.84 -76.64
CA ASN A 72 60.83 -8.99 -75.81
C ASN A 72 59.35 -9.41 -75.88
N LEU A 73 58.85 -9.78 -77.07
CA LEU A 73 57.49 -10.28 -77.26
C LEU A 73 57.27 -11.61 -76.52
N VAL A 74 58.17 -12.59 -76.68
CA VAL A 74 58.09 -13.88 -75.97
C VAL A 74 58.16 -13.67 -74.46
N ASN A 75 59.05 -12.81 -73.97
CA ASN A 75 59.14 -12.50 -72.55
C ASN A 75 57.85 -11.85 -72.02
N GLN A 76 57.21 -10.97 -72.81
CA GLN A 76 55.96 -10.33 -72.41
C GLN A 76 54.76 -11.29 -72.46
N GLN A 77 54.73 -12.21 -73.43
CA GLN A 77 53.72 -13.27 -73.50
C GLN A 77 53.87 -14.25 -72.32
N ALA A 78 55.11 -14.61 -71.96
CA ALA A 78 55.39 -15.46 -70.81
C ALA A 78 54.96 -14.79 -69.49
N LYS A 79 55.22 -13.48 -69.33
CA LYS A 79 54.71 -12.70 -68.19
C LYS A 79 53.19 -12.70 -68.11
N PHE A 80 52.49 -12.51 -69.23
CA PHE A 80 51.04 -12.57 -69.27
C PHE A 80 50.49 -13.98 -68.95
N SER A 81 51.17 -15.03 -69.43
CA SER A 81 50.82 -16.41 -69.10
C SER A 81 50.97 -16.70 -67.60
N LEU A 82 52.07 -16.23 -66.98
CA LEU A 82 52.28 -16.32 -65.53
C LEU A 82 51.23 -15.53 -64.77
N GLY A 83 50.90 -14.31 -65.20
CA GLY A 83 49.85 -13.48 -64.60
C GLY A 83 48.47 -14.15 -64.63
N ILE A 84 48.16 -14.89 -65.71
CA ILE A 84 46.93 -15.70 -65.81
C ILE A 84 46.96 -16.86 -64.79
N GLU A 85 48.09 -17.55 -64.63
CA GLU A 85 48.20 -18.73 -63.77
C GLU A 85 48.28 -18.41 -62.28
N GLU A 86 48.89 -17.28 -61.92
CA GLU A 86 48.98 -16.79 -60.54
C GLU A 86 47.71 -16.04 -60.08
N SER A 87 46.81 -15.71 -61.00
CA SER A 87 45.56 -15.04 -60.65
C SER A 87 44.63 -15.97 -59.83
N ASN A 88 44.03 -15.43 -58.77
CA ASN A 88 43.07 -16.13 -57.91
C ASN A 88 41.63 -16.02 -58.44
N ILE A 89 41.48 -15.57 -59.68
CA ILE A 89 40.18 -15.40 -60.33
C ILE A 89 39.58 -16.80 -60.63
N PRO A 90 38.27 -17.00 -60.44
CA PRO A 90 37.63 -18.29 -60.69
C PRO A 90 37.93 -18.86 -62.10
N LYS A 91 38.36 -20.13 -62.15
CA LYS A 91 38.73 -20.85 -63.40
C LYS A 91 37.71 -20.70 -64.56
N PRO A 92 36.39 -20.70 -64.35
CA PRO A 92 35.42 -20.50 -65.43
C PRO A 92 35.54 -19.13 -66.12
N GLN A 93 36.01 -18.10 -65.42
CA GLN A 93 36.09 -16.73 -65.91
C GLN A 93 37.30 -16.52 -66.84
N ILE A 94 38.43 -17.21 -66.58
CA ILE A 94 39.67 -17.07 -67.36
C ILE A 94 39.84 -18.16 -68.41
N LYS A 95 39.06 -19.25 -68.38
CA LYS A 95 39.21 -20.40 -69.30
C LYS A 95 39.37 -19.99 -70.78
N LYS A 96 38.56 -19.04 -71.26
CA LYS A 96 38.61 -18.55 -72.65
C LYS A 96 39.84 -17.68 -72.92
N ILE A 97 40.26 -16.86 -71.96
CA ILE A 97 41.48 -16.04 -72.07
C ILE A 97 42.72 -16.93 -72.09
N LYS A 98 42.77 -17.98 -71.25
CA LYS A 98 43.85 -18.98 -71.26
C LYS A 98 43.94 -19.68 -72.63
N LEU A 99 42.81 -20.08 -73.21
CA LEU A 99 42.77 -20.66 -74.56
C LEU A 99 43.31 -19.69 -75.63
N LEU A 100 42.89 -18.43 -75.60
CA LEU A 100 43.36 -17.41 -76.54
C LEU A 100 44.87 -17.12 -76.37
N ASN A 101 45.37 -17.15 -75.13
CA ASN A 101 46.80 -16.99 -74.86
C ASN A 101 47.63 -18.15 -75.42
N THR A 102 47.16 -19.40 -75.27
CA THR A 102 47.83 -20.57 -75.87
C THR A 102 47.83 -20.48 -77.40
N GLN A 103 46.74 -20.03 -78.02
CA GLN A 103 46.69 -19.81 -79.47
C GLN A 103 47.66 -18.72 -79.92
N LEU A 104 47.84 -17.67 -79.11
CA LEU A 104 48.80 -16.60 -79.38
C LEU A 104 50.24 -17.12 -79.26
N GLU A 105 50.53 -17.96 -78.27
CA GLU A 105 51.83 -18.61 -78.08
C GLU A 105 52.21 -19.49 -79.28
N GLU A 106 51.30 -20.37 -79.70
CA GLU A 106 51.48 -21.24 -80.86
C GLU A 106 51.73 -20.42 -82.14
N LEU A 107 51.04 -19.28 -82.29
CA LEU A 107 51.20 -18.40 -83.44
C LEU A 107 52.58 -17.72 -83.46
N ILE A 108 53.06 -17.23 -82.31
CA ILE A 108 54.40 -16.64 -82.16
C ILE A 108 55.49 -17.66 -82.50
N GLU A 109 55.34 -18.90 -82.04
CA GLU A 109 56.30 -19.97 -82.31
C GLU A 109 56.33 -20.36 -83.80
N GLN A 110 55.15 -20.46 -84.43
CA GLN A 110 55.02 -20.75 -85.86
C GLN A 110 55.65 -19.63 -86.72
N ASP A 111 55.45 -18.37 -86.33
CA ASP A 111 56.00 -17.20 -87.03
C ASP A 111 57.53 -17.15 -86.97
N LYS A 112 58.15 -17.53 -85.83
CA LYS A 112 59.62 -17.68 -85.74
C LYS A 112 60.15 -18.71 -86.72
N LYS A 113 59.54 -19.90 -86.76
CA LYS A 113 59.93 -20.99 -87.69
C LYS A 113 59.82 -20.51 -89.13
N PHE A 114 58.78 -19.75 -89.44
CA PHE A 114 58.57 -19.16 -90.76
C PHE A 114 59.63 -18.10 -91.11
N GLN A 115 59.96 -17.16 -90.21
CA GLN A 115 60.99 -16.15 -90.47
C GLN A 115 62.38 -16.74 -90.74
N ILE A 116 62.73 -17.84 -90.06
CA ILE A 116 63.98 -18.59 -90.32
C ILE A 116 63.99 -19.18 -91.74
N VAL A 117 62.86 -19.76 -92.19
CA VAL A 117 62.71 -20.34 -93.53
C VAL A 117 62.75 -19.26 -94.62
N VAL A 118 62.10 -18.11 -94.39
CA VAL A 118 62.07 -16.98 -95.33
C VAL A 118 63.46 -16.33 -95.48
N LYS A 119 64.23 -16.19 -94.39
CA LYS A 119 65.62 -15.69 -94.46
C LYS A 119 66.53 -16.55 -95.34
N ASN A 120 66.19 -17.83 -95.50
CA ASN A 120 66.93 -18.80 -96.32
C ASN A 120 66.34 -18.98 -97.74
N SER A 121 65.17 -18.42 -98.06
CA SER A 121 64.47 -18.62 -99.33
C SER A 121 64.15 -17.28 -100.01
N ILE A 122 65.02 -16.84 -100.92
CA ILE A 122 64.80 -15.66 -101.77
C ILE A 122 63.96 -16.09 -102.98
N ARG A 123 62.64 -16.23 -102.84
CA ARG A 123 61.74 -16.35 -104.01
C ARG A 123 60.30 -16.04 -103.60
N ASP A 124 59.78 -14.97 -104.22
CA ASP A 124 58.38 -14.53 -104.25
C ASP A 124 57.91 -13.54 -103.15
N SER A 125 58.12 -12.24 -103.39
CA SER A 125 57.81 -11.15 -102.45
C SER A 125 56.30 -10.92 -102.22
N ASN A 126 55.46 -11.21 -103.20
CA ASN A 126 54.02 -10.94 -103.12
C ASN A 126 53.28 -11.93 -102.22
N SER A 127 53.58 -13.23 -102.34
CA SER A 127 52.97 -14.26 -101.48
C SER A 127 53.43 -14.16 -100.03
N LEU A 128 54.67 -13.71 -99.79
CA LEU A 128 55.20 -13.38 -98.46
C LEU A 128 54.47 -12.18 -97.84
N MET A 129 54.23 -11.11 -98.61
CA MET A 129 53.50 -9.93 -98.12
C MET A 129 52.06 -10.27 -97.73
N GLN A 130 51.37 -11.08 -98.54
CA GLN A 130 50.00 -11.52 -98.27
C GLN A 130 49.91 -12.41 -97.02
N ARG A 131 50.87 -13.33 -96.82
CA ARG A 131 50.95 -14.16 -95.60
C ARG A 131 51.26 -13.32 -94.35
N ARG A 132 52.15 -12.32 -94.45
CA ARG A 132 52.42 -11.39 -93.35
C ARG A 132 51.19 -10.56 -92.97
N ALA A 133 50.46 -10.06 -93.96
CA ALA A 133 49.20 -9.35 -93.71
C ALA A 133 48.17 -10.24 -92.99
N LEU A 134 48.08 -11.53 -93.36
CA LEU A 134 47.21 -12.49 -92.68
C LEU A 134 47.63 -12.78 -91.24
N LEU A 135 48.94 -12.90 -90.97
CA LEU A 135 49.47 -13.07 -89.61
C LEU A 135 49.19 -11.85 -88.75
N ASN A 136 49.45 -10.65 -89.26
CA ASN A 136 49.13 -9.39 -88.58
C ASN A 136 47.64 -9.29 -88.23
N ALA A 137 46.77 -9.67 -89.18
CA ALA A 137 45.34 -9.72 -88.95
C ALA A 137 44.96 -10.74 -87.85
N ARG A 138 45.58 -11.93 -87.83
CA ARG A 138 45.34 -12.95 -86.79
C ARG A 138 45.84 -12.52 -85.42
N TYR A 139 47.02 -11.90 -85.33
CA TYR A 139 47.54 -11.36 -84.07
C TYR A 139 46.63 -10.27 -83.51
N ASN A 140 46.25 -9.31 -84.34
CA ASN A 140 45.33 -8.24 -83.95
C ASN A 140 43.98 -8.81 -83.52
N MET A 141 43.46 -9.82 -84.23
CA MET A 141 42.22 -10.50 -83.88
C MET A 141 42.31 -11.22 -82.53
N LEU A 142 43.42 -11.93 -82.25
CA LEU A 142 43.61 -12.64 -80.98
C LEU A 142 43.75 -11.67 -79.81
N ILE A 143 44.55 -10.62 -79.94
CA ILE A 143 44.71 -9.59 -78.90
C ILE A 143 43.40 -8.83 -78.67
N GLN A 144 42.69 -8.47 -79.74
CA GLN A 144 41.38 -7.82 -79.64
C GLN A 144 40.38 -8.72 -78.92
N ASN A 145 40.34 -10.02 -79.23
CA ASN A 145 39.48 -10.98 -78.53
C ASN A 145 39.85 -11.10 -77.05
N ILE A 146 41.16 -11.13 -76.70
CA ILE A 146 41.59 -11.16 -75.30
C ILE A 146 41.14 -9.89 -74.57
N HIS A 147 41.29 -8.71 -75.17
CA HIS A 147 40.81 -7.45 -74.61
C HIS A 147 39.29 -7.44 -74.41
N GLU A 148 38.53 -7.85 -75.42
CA GLU A 148 37.07 -7.89 -75.35
C GLU A 148 36.59 -8.87 -74.27
N HIS A 149 37.23 -10.04 -74.15
CA HIS A 149 36.90 -11.01 -73.09
C HIS A 149 37.26 -10.49 -71.70
N LEU A 150 38.42 -9.86 -71.52
CA LEU A 150 38.80 -9.25 -70.24
C LEU A 150 37.84 -8.13 -69.82
N ALA A 151 37.52 -7.21 -70.74
CA ALA A 151 36.58 -6.12 -70.49
C ALA A 151 35.17 -6.64 -70.18
N THR A 152 34.74 -7.70 -70.88
CA THR A 152 33.45 -8.36 -70.61
C THR A 152 33.42 -8.99 -69.22
N GLN A 153 34.50 -9.66 -68.80
CA GLN A 153 34.58 -10.24 -67.45
C GLN A 153 34.60 -9.17 -66.37
N GLN A 154 35.34 -8.08 -66.56
CA GLN A 154 35.36 -6.95 -65.63
C GLN A 154 33.95 -6.34 -65.45
N LYS A 155 33.24 -6.11 -66.56
CA LYS A 155 31.86 -5.60 -66.51
C LYS A 155 30.91 -6.59 -65.81
N ARG A 156 31.09 -7.90 -66.01
CA ARG A 156 30.29 -8.93 -65.34
C ARG A 156 30.53 -8.95 -63.84
N GLU A 157 31.78 -8.88 -63.39
CA GLU A 157 32.13 -8.81 -61.97
C GLU A 157 31.50 -7.56 -61.32
N LEU A 158 31.63 -6.39 -61.94
CA LEU A 158 31.03 -5.15 -61.44
C LEU A 158 29.50 -5.23 -61.29
N LEU A 159 28.80 -5.73 -62.31
CA LEU A 159 27.34 -5.86 -62.25
C LEU A 159 26.90 -6.93 -61.23
N GLN A 160 27.68 -8.00 -61.06
CA GLN A 160 27.39 -9.03 -60.07
C GLN A 160 27.62 -8.52 -58.65
N THR A 161 28.67 -7.75 -58.41
CA THR A 161 28.96 -7.17 -57.10
C THR A 161 27.94 -6.12 -56.73
N GLU A 162 27.60 -5.22 -57.65
CA GLU A 162 26.53 -4.22 -57.47
C GLU A 162 25.20 -4.91 -57.12
N LYS A 163 24.76 -5.88 -57.92
CA LYS A 163 23.52 -6.62 -57.66
C LYS A 163 23.55 -7.42 -56.35
N ARG A 164 24.69 -8.02 -56.01
CA ARG A 164 24.85 -8.75 -54.74
C ARG A 164 24.78 -7.78 -53.56
N THR A 165 25.43 -6.62 -53.64
CA THR A 165 25.38 -5.58 -52.60
C THR A 165 23.97 -5.04 -52.41
N GLU A 166 23.26 -4.72 -53.50
CA GLU A 166 21.87 -4.24 -53.45
C GLU A 166 20.96 -5.26 -52.77
N ASN A 167 21.03 -6.53 -53.17
CA ASN A 167 20.25 -7.60 -52.55
C ASN A 167 20.57 -7.76 -51.06
N THR A 168 21.85 -7.79 -50.67
CA THR A 168 22.23 -7.91 -49.26
C THR A 168 21.76 -6.72 -48.42
N ILE A 169 21.80 -5.49 -48.96
CA ILE A 169 21.31 -4.29 -48.27
C ILE A 169 19.79 -4.37 -48.09
N ILE A 170 19.06 -4.80 -49.13
CA ILE A 170 17.60 -5.00 -49.05
C ILE A 170 17.26 -6.04 -47.98
N ASP A 171 17.99 -7.16 -47.93
CA ASP A 171 17.74 -8.23 -46.96
C ASP A 171 18.06 -7.79 -45.52
N ILE A 172 19.17 -7.07 -45.30
CA ILE A 172 19.46 -6.43 -44.00
C ILE A 172 18.35 -5.47 -43.61
N THR A 173 17.87 -4.64 -44.54
CA THR A 173 16.79 -3.67 -44.28
C THR A 173 15.49 -4.37 -43.88
N ARG A 174 15.10 -5.44 -44.59
CA ARG A 174 13.92 -6.25 -44.26
C ARG A 174 14.04 -6.90 -42.89
N LEU A 175 15.20 -7.46 -42.57
CA LEU A 175 15.48 -8.09 -41.28
C LEU A 175 15.43 -7.07 -40.14
N LEU A 176 16.07 -5.92 -40.30
CA LEU A 176 16.04 -4.82 -39.33
C LEU A 176 14.61 -4.31 -39.12
N ALA A 177 13.85 -4.09 -40.18
CA ALA A 177 12.45 -3.65 -40.09
C ALA A 177 11.59 -4.67 -39.34
N LEU A 178 11.73 -5.97 -39.64
CA LEU A 178 10.98 -7.04 -38.98
C LEU A 178 11.26 -7.06 -37.47
N PHE A 179 12.53 -7.02 -37.07
CA PHE A 179 12.89 -6.97 -35.65
C PHE A 179 12.44 -5.66 -35.00
N PHE A 180 12.51 -4.52 -35.69
CA PHE A 180 12.03 -3.24 -35.17
C PHE A 180 10.54 -3.29 -34.84
N PHE A 181 9.70 -3.80 -35.75
CA PHE A 181 8.27 -3.94 -35.50
C PHE A 181 7.98 -4.96 -34.39
N ALA A 182 8.69 -6.10 -34.37
CA ALA A 182 8.53 -7.11 -33.34
C ALA A 182 8.88 -6.58 -31.94
N ILE A 183 10.06 -5.94 -31.80
CA ILE A 183 10.54 -5.36 -30.53
C ILE A 183 9.59 -4.25 -30.08
N THR A 184 9.18 -3.35 -30.98
CA THR A 184 8.23 -2.27 -30.67
C THR A 184 6.89 -2.83 -30.20
N ALA A 185 6.33 -3.82 -30.87
CA ALA A 185 5.06 -4.44 -30.50
C ALA A 185 5.12 -5.15 -29.14
N ILE A 186 6.20 -5.91 -28.88
CA ILE A 186 6.41 -6.58 -27.59
C ILE A 186 6.61 -5.53 -26.48
N SER A 187 7.42 -4.51 -26.72
CA SER A 187 7.68 -3.42 -25.75
C SER A 187 6.41 -2.66 -25.40
N TYR A 188 5.58 -2.34 -26.40
CA TYR A 188 4.30 -1.67 -26.19
C TYR A 188 3.34 -2.52 -25.36
N ARG A 189 3.23 -3.83 -25.65
CA ARG A 189 2.40 -4.76 -24.86
C ARG A 189 2.89 -4.86 -23.42
N LEU A 190 4.21 -4.93 -23.21
CA LEU A 190 4.82 -4.95 -21.88
C LEU A 190 4.51 -3.68 -21.10
N LEU A 191 4.72 -2.51 -21.70
CA LEU A 191 4.47 -1.21 -21.08
C LEU A 191 3.00 -1.05 -20.71
N ARG A 192 2.08 -1.45 -21.60
CA ARG A 192 0.63 -1.39 -21.33
C ARG A 192 0.24 -2.26 -20.14
N LYS A 193 0.74 -3.50 -20.07
CA LYS A 193 0.48 -4.40 -18.94
C LYS A 193 1.09 -3.88 -17.64
N PHE A 194 2.33 -3.42 -17.67
CA PHE A 194 3.01 -2.83 -16.53
C PHE A 194 2.24 -1.63 -15.98
N ARG A 195 1.82 -0.71 -16.87
CA ARG A 195 1.04 0.46 -16.47
C ARG A 195 -0.25 0.07 -15.79
N THR A 196 -0.97 -0.92 -16.34
CA THR A 196 -2.23 -1.42 -15.76
C THR A 196 -2.02 -2.01 -14.36
N GLY A 197 -0.99 -2.83 -14.17
CA GLY A 197 -0.67 -3.39 -12.85
C GLY A 197 -0.24 -2.32 -11.84
N SER A 198 0.61 -1.38 -12.26
CA SER A 198 1.08 -0.29 -11.40
C SER A 198 -0.05 0.66 -11.01
N THR A 199 -0.97 0.99 -11.91
CA THR A 199 -2.12 1.86 -11.59
C THR A 199 -3.07 1.17 -10.62
N ALA A 200 -3.35 -0.13 -10.80
CA ALA A 200 -4.23 -0.88 -9.91
C ALA A 200 -3.70 -0.89 -8.45
N ILE A 201 -2.39 -1.08 -8.27
CA ILE A 201 -1.77 -1.03 -6.94
C ILE A 201 -1.76 0.38 -6.38
N SER A 202 -1.44 1.38 -7.20
CA SER A 202 -1.46 2.77 -6.76
C SER A 202 -2.86 3.21 -6.32
N GLU A 203 -3.91 2.81 -7.04
CA GLU A 203 -5.30 3.05 -6.67
C GLU A 203 -5.65 2.35 -5.36
N GLY A 204 -5.25 1.09 -5.18
CA GLY A 204 -5.41 0.37 -3.92
C GLY A 204 -4.76 1.10 -2.73
N ILE A 205 -3.52 1.55 -2.87
CA ILE A 205 -2.82 2.30 -1.81
C ILE A 205 -3.55 3.62 -1.50
N MET A 206 -4.03 4.33 -2.51
CA MET A 206 -4.80 5.57 -2.33
C MET A 206 -6.13 5.32 -1.61
N LYS A 207 -6.78 4.18 -1.87
CA LYS A 207 -8.00 3.75 -1.18
C LYS A 207 -7.76 3.46 0.30
N ILE A 208 -6.68 2.75 0.65
CA ILE A 208 -6.27 2.55 2.04
C ILE A 208 -6.00 3.88 2.74
N LYS A 209 -5.31 4.82 2.08
CA LYS A 209 -5.08 6.17 2.64
C LYS A 209 -6.39 6.90 2.93
N ALA A 210 -7.41 6.70 2.11
CA ALA A 210 -8.75 7.25 2.30
C ALA A 210 -9.58 6.50 3.38
N ARG A 211 -8.98 5.52 4.09
CA ARG A 211 -9.63 4.61 5.06
C ARG A 211 -10.70 3.70 4.46
N ASP A 212 -10.66 3.49 3.15
CA ASP A 212 -11.48 2.50 2.45
C ASP A 212 -10.68 1.20 2.34
N PHE A 213 -10.85 0.33 3.35
CA PHE A 213 -10.18 -0.98 3.41
C PHE A 213 -10.95 -2.06 2.65
N SER A 214 -12.13 -1.77 2.10
CA SER A 214 -12.97 -2.74 1.39
C SER A 214 -12.49 -3.01 -0.04
N HIS A 215 -11.69 -2.10 -0.58
CA HIS A 215 -11.17 -2.23 -1.94
C HIS A 215 -10.26 -3.46 -2.04
N ARG A 216 -10.41 -4.21 -3.14
CA ARG A 216 -9.57 -5.37 -3.48
C ARG A 216 -9.04 -5.19 -4.89
N ILE A 217 -7.77 -5.52 -5.08
CA ILE A 217 -7.12 -5.51 -6.38
C ILE A 217 -7.47 -6.82 -7.09
N GLU A 218 -8.15 -6.72 -8.24
CA GLU A 218 -8.44 -7.87 -9.08
C GLU A 218 -7.18 -8.35 -9.82
N CYS A 219 -6.73 -9.56 -9.53
CA CYS A 219 -5.52 -10.13 -10.12
C CYS A 219 -5.75 -10.81 -11.49
N THR A 220 -6.96 -10.74 -12.07
CA THR A 220 -7.38 -11.60 -13.19
C THR A 220 -6.78 -11.29 -14.56
N ASN A 221 -5.95 -10.25 -14.70
CA ASN A 221 -5.29 -9.93 -15.98
C ASN A 221 -3.90 -9.29 -15.83
N ILE A 222 -3.28 -9.44 -14.66
CA ILE A 222 -1.99 -8.83 -14.35
C ILE A 222 -0.88 -9.89 -14.39
N ASP A 223 0.34 -9.44 -14.65
CA ASP A 223 1.51 -10.33 -14.66
C ASP A 223 1.81 -10.85 -13.24
N LEU A 224 2.48 -11.99 -13.17
CA LEU A 224 2.60 -12.81 -11.95
C LEU A 224 3.17 -12.03 -10.75
N GLU A 225 4.14 -11.16 -10.98
CA GLU A 225 4.76 -10.30 -9.96
C GLU A 225 3.74 -9.31 -9.36
N PHE A 226 2.91 -8.71 -10.19
CA PHE A 226 1.84 -7.82 -9.74
C PHE A 226 0.68 -8.57 -9.11
N SER A 227 0.37 -9.78 -9.58
CA SER A 227 -0.63 -10.65 -8.96
C SER A 227 -0.24 -11.00 -7.52
N SER A 228 1.03 -11.37 -7.31
CA SER A 228 1.55 -11.65 -5.96
C SER A 228 1.50 -10.40 -5.08
N LEU A 229 1.83 -9.23 -5.62
CA LEU A 229 1.75 -7.98 -4.88
C LEU A 229 0.29 -7.57 -4.58
N GLY A 230 -0.63 -7.80 -5.52
CA GLY A 230 -2.06 -7.59 -5.34
C GLY A 230 -2.66 -8.51 -4.28
N GLU A 231 -2.25 -9.77 -4.23
CA GLU A 231 -2.66 -10.74 -3.20
C GLU A 231 -2.14 -10.35 -1.81
N ALA A 232 -0.86 -9.95 -1.71
CA ALA A 232 -0.29 -9.43 -0.47
C ALA A 232 -1.02 -8.15 0.00
N PHE A 233 -1.35 -7.25 -0.94
CA PHE A 233 -2.14 -6.05 -0.66
C PHE A 233 -3.55 -6.39 -0.16
N ASN A 234 -4.21 -7.37 -0.78
CA ASN A 234 -5.56 -7.80 -0.40
C ASN A 234 -5.56 -8.41 1.01
N THR A 235 -4.56 -9.24 1.32
CA THR A 235 -4.37 -9.83 2.66
C THR A 235 -4.19 -8.74 3.72
N MET A 236 -3.31 -7.77 3.46
CA MET A 236 -3.10 -6.63 4.36
C MET A 236 -4.38 -5.79 4.53
N SER A 237 -5.13 -5.56 3.45
CA SER A 237 -6.39 -4.80 3.50
C SER A 237 -7.45 -5.50 4.35
N GLU A 238 -7.53 -6.82 4.24
CA GLU A 238 -8.43 -7.65 5.05
C GLU A 238 -8.07 -7.60 6.54
N GLU A 239 -6.78 -7.74 6.89
CA GLU A 239 -6.33 -7.62 8.28
C GLU A 239 -6.62 -6.24 8.88
N LEU A 240 -6.43 -5.16 8.09
CA LEU A 240 -6.75 -3.80 8.53
C LEU A 240 -8.25 -3.60 8.72
N GLU A 241 -9.07 -4.11 7.81
CA GLU A 241 -10.53 -4.05 7.90
C GLU A 241 -11.03 -4.75 9.17
N GLN A 242 -10.54 -5.97 9.44
CA GLN A 242 -10.90 -6.70 10.67
C GLN A 242 -10.44 -5.97 11.93
N ASN A 243 -9.24 -5.42 11.96
CA ASN A 243 -8.70 -4.71 13.13
C ASN A 243 -9.46 -3.40 13.41
N VAL A 244 -9.82 -2.62 12.38
CA VAL A 244 -10.58 -1.38 12.54
C VAL A 244 -12.00 -1.66 13.04
N VAL A 245 -12.67 -2.67 12.47
CA VAL A 245 -13.99 -3.09 12.95
C VAL A 245 -13.91 -3.58 14.39
N THR A 246 -12.93 -4.42 14.73
CA THR A 246 -12.73 -4.94 16.09
C THR A 246 -12.51 -3.82 17.11
N LYS A 247 -11.70 -2.82 16.77
CA LYS A 247 -11.47 -1.66 17.65
C LYS A 247 -12.77 -0.88 17.91
N SER A 248 -13.58 -0.64 16.89
CA SER A 248 -14.84 0.09 17.04
C SER A 248 -15.87 -0.67 17.91
N VAL A 249 -15.91 -2.00 17.78
CA VAL A 249 -16.76 -2.86 18.60
C VAL A 249 -16.28 -2.85 20.06
N LEU A 250 -14.96 -2.92 20.27
CA LEU A 250 -14.37 -2.89 21.60
C LEU A 250 -14.61 -1.54 22.30
N GLU A 251 -14.47 -0.41 21.59
CA GLU A 251 -14.76 0.92 22.14
C GLU A 251 -16.22 1.03 22.60
N ASN A 252 -17.16 0.49 21.82
CA ASN A 252 -18.57 0.47 22.20
C ASN A 252 -18.84 -0.40 23.44
N GLU A 253 -18.23 -1.58 23.54
CA GLU A 253 -18.40 -2.46 24.70
C GLU A 253 -17.78 -1.85 25.97
N VAL A 254 -16.59 -1.24 25.87
CA VAL A 254 -15.94 -0.52 26.99
C VAL A 254 -16.82 0.63 27.47
N ASN A 255 -17.42 1.40 26.56
CA ASN A 255 -18.33 2.49 26.93
C ASN A 255 -19.57 1.97 27.66
N LYS A 256 -20.15 0.86 27.19
CA LYS A 256 -21.31 0.22 27.83
C LYS A 256 -20.97 -0.25 29.25
N GLN A 257 -19.86 -0.95 29.44
CA GLN A 257 -19.39 -1.39 30.75
C GLN A 257 -19.10 -0.22 31.69
N THR A 258 -18.50 0.86 31.17
CA THR A 258 -18.23 2.07 31.95
C THR A 258 -19.52 2.72 32.46
N LEU A 259 -20.57 2.75 31.63
CA LEU A 259 -21.87 3.29 32.03
C LEU A 259 -22.53 2.43 33.11
N GLU A 260 -22.45 1.11 32.98
CA GLU A 260 -23.01 0.17 33.96
C GLU A 260 -22.28 0.28 35.31
N LEU A 261 -20.94 0.34 35.30
CA LEU A 261 -20.15 0.54 36.50
C LEU A 261 -20.48 1.86 37.20
N LYS A 262 -20.68 2.95 36.44
CA LYS A 262 -21.12 4.24 36.99
C LYS A 262 -22.48 4.12 37.69
N ARG A 263 -23.46 3.41 37.10
CA ARG A 263 -24.78 3.19 37.72
C ARG A 263 -24.67 2.39 39.00
N GLN A 264 -23.87 1.32 39.01
CA GLN A 264 -23.63 0.51 40.21
C GLN A 264 -22.97 1.33 41.31
N LYS A 265 -21.99 2.18 40.97
CA LYS A 265 -21.34 3.08 41.94
C LYS A 265 -22.35 4.04 42.59
N VAL A 266 -23.20 4.70 41.80
CA VAL A 266 -24.23 5.60 42.34
C VAL A 266 -25.21 4.86 43.25
N ALA A 267 -25.61 3.64 42.88
CA ALA A 267 -26.49 2.81 43.71
C ALA A 267 -25.83 2.42 45.05
N LEU A 268 -24.54 2.07 45.03
CA LEU A 268 -23.77 1.77 46.24
C LEU A 268 -23.61 3.00 47.15
N GLU A 269 -23.33 4.16 46.58
CA GLU A 269 -23.24 5.42 47.32
C GLU A 269 -24.58 5.76 47.99
N TYR A 270 -25.70 5.56 47.28
CA TYR A 270 -27.04 5.77 47.84
C TYR A 270 -27.34 4.83 49.03
N LEU A 271 -27.04 3.54 48.90
CA LEU A 271 -27.24 2.52 49.95
C LEU A 271 -26.35 2.76 51.17
N SER A 272 -25.15 3.31 50.99
CA SER A 272 -24.24 3.59 52.10
C SER A 272 -24.72 4.74 53.00
N GLY A 273 -25.54 5.67 52.47
CA GLY A 273 -25.92 6.90 53.18
C GLY A 273 -27.37 7.00 53.66
N HIS A 274 -28.23 6.08 53.26
CA HIS A 274 -29.66 6.09 53.59
C HIS A 274 -30.07 4.85 54.40
N ASP A 275 -31.11 4.98 55.22
CA ASP A 275 -31.77 3.86 55.88
C ASP A 275 -32.57 3.06 54.84
N SER A 276 -32.36 1.74 54.80
CA SER A 276 -32.94 0.87 53.77
C SER A 276 -34.45 0.73 53.85
N LEU A 277 -35.05 0.98 55.02
CA LEU A 277 -36.50 0.91 55.22
C LEU A 277 -37.18 2.25 54.89
N THR A 278 -36.71 3.33 55.51
CA THR A 278 -37.38 4.64 55.49
C THR A 278 -36.88 5.58 54.40
N GLY A 279 -35.72 5.28 53.80
CA GLY A 279 -35.10 6.07 52.75
C GLY A 279 -34.65 7.47 53.18
N VAL A 280 -34.74 7.84 54.47
CA VAL A 280 -34.08 9.03 55.03
C VAL A 280 -32.62 8.71 55.32
N MET A 281 -31.83 9.70 55.76
CA MET A 281 -30.42 9.47 56.05
C MET A 281 -30.27 8.40 57.14
N ASN A 282 -29.20 7.60 57.04
CA ASN A 282 -28.81 6.75 58.16
C ASN A 282 -27.97 7.56 59.17
N ARG A 283 -27.80 7.00 60.36
CA ARG A 283 -27.04 7.60 61.46
C ARG A 283 -25.65 8.10 61.04
N ARG A 284 -24.93 7.33 60.21
CA ARG A 284 -23.57 7.69 59.76
C ARG A 284 -23.61 8.95 58.89
N SER A 285 -24.48 8.99 57.89
CA SER A 285 -24.61 10.17 57.03
C SER A 285 -25.11 11.39 57.80
N PHE A 286 -25.98 11.21 58.78
CA PHE A 286 -26.41 12.31 59.63
C PHE A 286 -25.25 12.90 60.44
N GLU A 287 -24.39 12.06 61.01
CA GLU A 287 -23.19 12.51 61.73
C GLU A 287 -22.26 13.35 60.84
N GLU A 288 -21.92 12.82 59.65
CA GLU A 288 -21.04 13.51 58.70
C GLU A 288 -21.62 14.88 58.28
N ASN A 289 -22.93 14.94 58.02
CA ASN A 289 -23.58 16.18 57.61
C ASN A 289 -23.80 17.17 58.77
N LEU A 290 -24.09 16.69 59.99
CA LEU A 290 -24.22 17.56 61.16
C LEU A 290 -22.86 18.19 61.54
N LYS A 291 -21.75 17.45 61.44
CA LYS A 291 -20.39 18.01 61.61
C LYS A 291 -20.11 19.14 60.61
N ALA A 292 -20.55 18.98 59.36
CA ALA A 292 -20.45 20.02 58.35
C ALA A 292 -21.35 21.23 58.63
N MET A 293 -22.58 21.00 59.13
CA MET A 293 -23.49 22.05 59.57
C MET A 293 -22.89 22.87 60.71
N ILE A 294 -22.36 22.23 61.77
CA ILE A 294 -21.70 22.90 62.90
C ILE A 294 -20.57 23.80 62.41
N SER A 295 -19.72 23.27 61.53
CA SER A 295 -18.61 24.03 60.93
C SER A 295 -19.08 25.24 60.11
N ARG A 296 -20.27 25.18 59.49
CA ARG A 296 -20.89 26.31 58.78
C ARG A 296 -21.45 27.32 59.77
N ALA A 297 -22.23 26.87 60.76
CA ALA A 297 -22.82 27.71 61.80
C ALA A 297 -21.79 28.49 62.60
N GLN A 298 -20.64 27.87 62.93
CA GLN A 298 -19.51 28.53 63.58
C GLN A 298 -18.98 29.74 62.79
N ARG A 299 -18.94 29.64 61.45
CA ARG A 299 -18.48 30.73 60.58
C ARG A 299 -19.52 31.83 60.40
N THR A 300 -20.80 31.48 60.40
CA THR A 300 -21.90 32.42 60.14
C THR A 300 -22.52 32.99 61.41
N GLY A 301 -22.14 32.51 62.59
CA GLY A 301 -22.75 32.90 63.87
C GLY A 301 -24.22 32.48 64.00
N ARG A 302 -24.63 31.42 63.30
CA ARG A 302 -26.03 30.95 63.26
C ARG A 302 -26.28 29.83 64.27
N ILE A 303 -27.54 29.64 64.64
CA ILE A 303 -27.96 28.59 65.55
C ILE A 303 -28.31 27.33 64.74
N ILE A 304 -28.00 26.15 65.31
CA ILE A 304 -28.49 24.86 64.83
C ILE A 304 -29.40 24.28 65.90
N GLY A 305 -30.54 23.74 65.51
CA GLY A 305 -31.43 22.97 66.39
C GLY A 305 -31.32 21.49 66.08
N VAL A 306 -30.99 20.66 67.07
CA VAL A 306 -31.02 19.19 66.93
C VAL A 306 -32.22 18.66 67.70
N LEU A 307 -33.11 17.97 67.00
CA LEU A 307 -34.31 17.37 67.57
C LEU A 307 -34.13 15.85 67.60
N PHE A 308 -34.13 15.27 68.80
CA PHE A 308 -34.12 13.83 68.99
C PHE A 308 -35.55 13.37 69.27
N ILE A 309 -36.04 12.44 68.46
CA ILE A 309 -37.44 12.02 68.40
C ILE A 309 -37.53 10.53 68.69
N ASP A 310 -38.31 10.15 69.69
CA ASP A 310 -38.67 8.76 70.00
C ASP A 310 -40.19 8.59 69.83
N LEU A 311 -40.61 7.53 69.14
CA LEU A 311 -42.03 7.28 68.87
C LEU A 311 -42.72 6.59 70.07
N ASP A 312 -43.60 7.35 70.73
CA ASP A 312 -44.35 6.85 71.87
C ASP A 312 -45.31 5.72 71.43
N LYS A 313 -45.33 4.61 72.18
CA LYS A 313 -46.16 3.41 71.95
C LYS A 313 -45.89 2.65 70.65
N PHE A 314 -44.79 2.92 69.95
CA PHE A 314 -44.43 2.19 68.74
C PHE A 314 -44.22 0.68 69.00
N LYS A 315 -43.58 0.32 70.11
CA LYS A 315 -43.41 -1.09 70.52
C LYS A 315 -44.75 -1.84 70.63
N SER A 316 -45.80 -1.19 71.15
CA SER A 316 -47.14 -1.79 71.24
C SER A 316 -47.75 -2.07 69.86
N ILE A 317 -47.42 -1.27 68.84
CA ILE A 317 -47.86 -1.54 67.46
C ILE A 317 -47.15 -2.78 66.92
N ASN A 318 -45.84 -2.89 67.13
CA ASN A 318 -45.08 -4.08 66.73
C ASN A 318 -45.60 -5.34 67.43
N ASP A 319 -45.84 -5.28 68.74
CA ASP A 319 -46.25 -6.43 69.54
C ASP A 319 -47.67 -6.89 69.17
N ASN A 320 -48.59 -5.97 68.86
CA ASN A 320 -50.00 -6.28 68.59
C ASN A 320 -50.32 -6.54 67.11
N HIS A 321 -49.57 -5.95 66.17
CA HIS A 321 -49.87 -5.96 64.74
C HIS A 321 -48.72 -6.47 63.86
N GLY A 322 -47.60 -6.86 64.48
CA GLY A 322 -46.43 -7.41 63.82
C GLY A 322 -45.52 -6.35 63.20
N HIS A 323 -44.25 -6.73 63.02
CA HIS A 323 -43.21 -5.84 62.51
C HIS A 323 -43.50 -5.23 61.14
N ARG A 324 -44.22 -5.95 60.25
CA ARG A 324 -44.60 -5.43 58.92
C ARG A 324 -45.45 -4.16 59.00
N ILE A 325 -46.34 -4.05 59.99
CA ILE A 325 -47.18 -2.86 60.20
C ILE A 325 -46.34 -1.75 60.83
N GLY A 326 -45.49 -2.08 61.81
CA GLY A 326 -44.56 -1.11 62.39
C GLY A 326 -43.61 -0.50 61.35
N ASP A 327 -43.09 -1.31 60.44
CA ASP A 327 -42.22 -0.86 59.34
C ASP A 327 -42.93 0.16 58.44
N GLN A 328 -44.19 -0.09 58.09
CA GLN A 328 -45.00 0.86 57.31
C GLN A 328 -45.30 2.14 58.08
N VAL A 329 -45.52 2.05 59.40
CA VAL A 329 -45.65 3.23 60.27
C VAL A 329 -44.36 4.04 60.26
N LEU A 330 -43.18 3.41 60.35
CA LEU A 330 -41.89 4.09 60.29
C LEU A 330 -41.67 4.79 58.95
N VAL A 331 -42.01 4.15 57.83
CA VAL A 331 -41.95 4.77 56.49
C VAL A 331 -42.83 6.02 56.44
N LYS A 332 -44.08 5.92 56.89
CA LYS A 332 -45.02 7.06 56.89
C LYS A 332 -44.59 8.19 57.82
N VAL A 333 -44.01 7.86 58.97
CA VAL A 333 -43.42 8.86 59.87
C VAL A 333 -42.25 9.56 59.18
N ALA A 334 -41.33 8.81 58.56
CA ALA A 334 -40.18 9.38 57.87
C ALA A 334 -40.57 10.29 56.70
N GLU A 335 -41.58 9.90 55.91
CA GLU A 335 -42.18 10.75 54.87
C GLU A 335 -42.71 12.07 55.45
N ARG A 336 -43.50 12.00 56.54
CA ARG A 336 -44.05 13.18 57.21
C ARG A 336 -42.96 14.10 57.76
N LEU A 337 -41.92 13.53 58.36
CA LEU A 337 -40.79 14.31 58.86
C LEU A 337 -40.13 15.06 57.68
N ARG A 338 -39.86 14.35 56.57
CA ARG A 338 -39.26 14.95 55.37
C ARG A 338 -40.12 16.07 54.78
N GLU A 339 -41.42 15.84 54.60
CA GLU A 339 -42.37 16.84 54.09
C GLU A 339 -42.50 18.07 54.99
N ASN A 340 -42.28 17.90 56.29
CA ASN A 340 -42.33 18.99 57.27
C ASN A 340 -40.94 19.58 57.56
N THR A 341 -39.92 19.28 56.77
CA THR A 341 -38.56 19.84 56.86
C THR A 341 -38.12 20.48 55.54
N ARG A 342 -37.20 21.45 55.60
CA ARG A 342 -36.66 22.12 54.41
C ARG A 342 -35.59 21.24 53.75
N CYS A 343 -35.26 21.52 52.49
CA CYS A 343 -34.18 20.82 51.78
C CYS A 343 -32.79 20.98 52.43
N THR A 344 -32.61 22.01 53.27
CA THR A 344 -31.38 22.27 54.02
C THR A 344 -31.34 21.57 55.37
N ASP A 345 -32.49 21.09 55.85
CA ASP A 345 -32.59 20.37 57.12
C ASP A 345 -32.21 18.91 56.91
N LEU A 346 -31.62 18.28 57.93
CA LEU A 346 -31.27 16.87 57.90
C LEU A 346 -32.37 16.06 58.58
N VAL A 347 -32.81 14.97 57.97
CA VAL A 347 -33.70 13.98 58.58
C VAL A 347 -33.03 12.63 58.54
N SER A 348 -32.89 12.00 59.70
CA SER A 348 -32.26 10.69 59.83
C SER A 348 -33.09 9.76 60.68
N ARG A 349 -33.07 8.48 60.33
CA ARG A 349 -33.42 7.43 61.28
C ARG A 349 -32.16 7.04 62.05
N TYR A 350 -32.19 7.18 63.37
CA TYR A 350 -31.00 7.03 64.21
C TYR A 350 -30.83 5.58 64.70
N GLY A 351 -31.95 4.89 64.92
CA GLY A 351 -32.02 3.46 65.23
C GLY A 351 -33.46 3.08 65.62
N GLY A 352 -33.93 1.88 65.26
CA GLY A 352 -35.26 1.40 65.66
C GLY A 352 -36.39 2.38 65.32
N ASP A 353 -37.01 2.97 66.33
CA ASP A 353 -38.08 3.96 66.28
C ASP A 353 -37.63 5.40 66.60
N GLU A 354 -36.31 5.63 66.62
CA GLU A 354 -35.69 6.91 66.88
C GLU A 354 -35.37 7.65 65.57
N PHE A 355 -35.76 8.92 65.52
CA PHE A 355 -35.44 9.84 64.44
C PHE A 355 -34.68 11.05 64.98
N VAL A 356 -33.78 11.59 64.17
CA VAL A 356 -33.06 12.82 64.50
C VAL A 356 -33.21 13.80 63.35
N ILE A 357 -33.49 15.06 63.70
CA ILE A 357 -33.59 16.16 62.75
C ILE A 357 -32.57 17.23 63.11
N GLY A 358 -31.80 17.68 62.13
CA GLY A 358 -30.91 18.83 62.23
C GLY A 358 -31.49 20.01 61.47
N LEU A 359 -31.89 21.06 62.17
CA LEU A 359 -32.40 22.30 61.60
C LEU A 359 -31.25 23.29 61.41
N ASP A 360 -31.04 23.72 60.17
CA ASP A 360 -29.91 24.57 59.80
C ASP A 360 -30.28 26.05 59.72
N LEU A 361 -29.27 26.93 59.92
CA LEU A 361 -29.36 28.39 59.69
C LEU A 361 -30.53 29.08 60.41
N LEU A 362 -30.67 28.86 61.72
CA LEU A 362 -31.72 29.49 62.51
C LEU A 362 -31.30 30.88 63.02
N ASP A 363 -32.22 31.85 62.97
CA ASP A 363 -32.07 33.20 63.51
C ASP A 363 -32.41 33.26 65.01
N ASP A 364 -33.38 32.46 65.46
CA ASP A 364 -33.83 32.39 66.85
C ASP A 364 -34.15 30.96 67.30
N LYS A 365 -34.27 30.77 68.63
CA LYS A 365 -34.66 29.49 69.23
C LYS A 365 -36.17 29.25 69.18
N GLU A 366 -36.97 30.30 69.09
CA GLU A 366 -38.44 30.21 69.08
C GLU A 366 -38.94 29.43 67.87
N SER A 367 -38.31 29.65 66.70
CA SER A 367 -38.55 28.90 65.46
C SER A 367 -38.38 27.38 65.61
N VAL A 368 -37.49 26.92 66.51
CA VAL A 368 -37.28 25.49 66.76
C VAL A 368 -38.41 24.91 67.59
N LEU A 369 -38.97 25.68 68.51
CA LEU A 369 -40.09 25.26 69.34
C LEU A 369 -41.38 25.16 68.51
N ASP A 370 -41.60 26.12 67.60
CA ASP A 370 -42.69 26.08 66.63
C ASP A 370 -42.56 24.87 65.71
N LYS A 371 -41.34 24.63 65.19
CA LYS A 371 -41.04 23.46 64.37
C LYS A 371 -41.27 22.15 65.11
N LYS A 372 -40.87 22.05 66.38
CA LYS A 372 -41.18 20.90 67.23
C LYS A 372 -42.69 20.67 67.32
N THR A 373 -43.47 21.72 67.56
CA THR A 373 -44.94 21.63 67.67
C THR A 373 -45.56 21.16 66.35
N GLN A 374 -45.08 21.68 65.22
CA GLN A 374 -45.49 21.25 63.88
C GLN A 374 -45.16 19.77 63.64
N LEU A 375 -43.95 19.33 63.98
CA LEU A 375 -43.50 17.95 63.77
C LEU A 375 -44.27 16.97 64.66
N VAL A 376 -44.50 17.28 65.94
CA VAL A 376 -45.36 16.45 66.81
C VAL A 376 -46.75 16.31 66.21
N SER A 377 -47.35 17.43 65.76
CA SER A 377 -48.68 17.42 65.16
C SER A 377 -48.72 16.61 63.87
N ALA A 378 -47.66 16.64 63.05
CA ALA A 378 -47.54 15.85 61.84
C ALA A 378 -47.40 14.35 62.14
N ILE A 379 -46.57 13.97 63.11
CA ILE A 379 -46.37 12.57 63.51
C ILE A 379 -47.66 11.98 64.08
N MET A 380 -48.38 12.72 64.92
CA MET A 380 -49.60 12.26 65.60
C MET A 380 -50.84 12.12 64.68
N ARG A 381 -50.75 12.51 63.40
CA ARG A 381 -51.83 12.27 62.44
C ARG A 381 -52.06 10.77 62.29
N THR A 382 -53.31 10.36 62.11
CA THR A 382 -53.66 8.95 61.87
C THR A 382 -52.89 8.39 60.68
N VAL A 383 -52.24 7.25 60.85
CA VAL A 383 -51.56 6.49 59.80
C VAL A 383 -52.50 5.37 59.37
N SER A 384 -53.21 5.58 58.27
CA SER A 384 -54.10 4.56 57.69
C SER A 384 -53.26 3.57 56.88
N ILE A 385 -53.21 2.32 57.34
CA ILE A 385 -52.52 1.22 56.67
C ILE A 385 -53.55 0.10 56.47
N GLU A 386 -53.73 -0.32 55.21
CA GLU A 386 -54.77 -1.27 54.80
C GLU A 386 -56.18 -0.76 55.17
N SER A 387 -56.82 -1.35 56.18
CA SER A 387 -58.16 -0.97 56.67
C SER A 387 -58.17 -0.54 58.14
N ASN A 388 -56.99 -0.34 58.74
CA ASN A 388 -56.83 0.03 60.14
C ASN A 388 -56.13 1.39 60.26
N ASP A 389 -56.52 2.11 61.32
CA ASP A 389 -55.99 3.42 61.66
C ASP A 389 -55.07 3.30 62.87
N TYR A 390 -53.81 3.70 62.69
CA TYR A 390 -52.79 3.67 63.73
C TYR A 390 -52.43 5.08 64.16
N GLN A 391 -52.20 5.27 65.46
CA GLN A 391 -51.73 6.55 66.00
C GLN A 391 -50.51 6.33 66.88
N VAL A 392 -49.42 7.03 66.56
CA VAL A 392 -48.19 7.07 67.34
C VAL A 392 -48.00 8.45 67.94
N GLY A 393 -47.54 8.50 69.18
CA GLY A 393 -47.07 9.74 69.78
C GLY A 393 -45.60 9.98 69.43
N ALA A 394 -45.09 11.14 69.81
CA ALA A 394 -43.66 11.43 69.69
C ALA A 394 -43.18 12.21 70.91
N SER A 395 -42.11 11.74 71.52
CA SER A 395 -41.35 12.47 72.54
C SER A 395 -40.13 13.10 71.87
N ILE A 396 -40.07 14.44 71.92
CA ILE A 396 -39.03 15.22 71.23
C ILE A 396 -38.21 16.02 72.25
N GLY A 397 -36.91 15.73 72.29
CA GLY A 397 -35.89 16.53 72.96
C GLY A 397 -35.22 17.48 71.97
N ILE A 398 -34.80 18.65 72.45
CA ILE A 398 -34.12 19.65 71.64
C ILE A 398 -32.78 19.97 72.29
N SER A 399 -31.74 20.12 71.48
CA SER A 399 -30.51 20.81 71.83
C SER A 399 -30.18 21.89 70.80
N TYR A 400 -29.42 22.89 71.23
CA TYR A 400 -29.02 24.03 70.42
C TYR A 400 -27.51 24.13 70.34
N TYR A 401 -26.97 24.31 69.14
CA TYR A 401 -25.60 24.81 68.99
C TYR A 401 -25.61 26.34 69.02
N PRO A 402 -24.71 27.00 69.76
CA PRO A 402 -23.62 26.42 70.57
C PRO A 402 -23.98 26.10 72.04
N ASP A 403 -25.17 26.45 72.51
CA ASP A 403 -25.50 26.52 73.94
C ASP A 403 -25.48 25.16 74.67
N ASP A 404 -25.87 24.08 74.00
CA ASP A 404 -25.98 22.72 74.56
C ASP A 404 -24.85 21.79 74.08
N GLY A 405 -23.86 22.35 73.35
CA GLY A 405 -22.67 21.64 72.89
C GLY A 405 -22.04 22.22 71.63
N ASP A 406 -20.74 21.96 71.43
CA ASP A 406 -19.95 22.42 70.28
C ASP A 406 -19.60 21.31 69.26
N SER A 407 -20.00 20.08 69.56
CA SER A 407 -19.68 18.87 68.79
C SER A 407 -20.93 18.01 68.58
N TYR A 408 -20.87 17.15 67.55
CA TYR A 408 -21.94 16.22 67.22
C TYR A 408 -22.39 15.39 68.43
N GLU A 409 -21.44 14.81 69.15
CA GLU A 409 -21.68 13.92 70.28
C GLU A 409 -22.36 14.66 71.45
N GLN A 410 -21.96 15.91 71.71
CA GLN A 410 -22.56 16.73 72.75
C GLN A 410 -24.00 17.12 72.40
N LEU A 411 -24.24 17.62 71.17
CA LEU A 411 -25.57 18.02 70.74
C LEU A 411 -26.57 16.85 70.74
N ILE A 412 -26.15 15.68 70.26
CA ILE A 412 -27.00 14.49 70.26
C ILE A 412 -27.31 14.03 71.68
N ASN A 413 -26.30 13.94 72.55
CA ASN A 413 -26.49 13.53 73.95
C ASN A 413 -27.38 14.52 74.72
N SER A 414 -27.22 15.82 74.49
CA SER A 414 -28.07 16.84 75.09
C SER A 414 -29.53 16.72 74.62
N ALA A 415 -29.75 16.49 73.32
CA ALA A 415 -31.09 16.30 72.76
C ALA A 415 -31.75 15.00 73.25
N ASP A 416 -31.01 13.90 73.34
CA ASP A 416 -31.47 12.62 73.87
C ASP A 416 -31.89 12.73 75.35
N LYS A 417 -31.04 13.35 76.19
CA LYS A 417 -31.39 13.65 77.59
C LYS A 417 -32.67 14.48 77.71
N ALA A 418 -32.81 15.52 76.88
CA ALA A 418 -34.01 16.34 76.87
C ALA A 418 -35.26 15.55 76.43
N MET A 419 -35.10 14.61 75.49
CA MET A 419 -36.17 13.71 75.02
C MET A 419 -36.58 12.75 76.14
N TYR A 420 -35.62 12.14 76.83
CA TYR A 420 -35.86 11.23 77.95
C TYR A 420 -36.66 11.91 79.08
N VAL A 421 -36.28 13.16 79.43
CA VAL A 421 -37.03 13.96 80.42
C VAL A 421 -38.45 14.24 79.95
N ALA A 422 -38.65 14.55 78.66
CA ALA A 422 -39.98 14.78 78.08
C ALA A 422 -40.85 13.50 78.10
N LYS A 423 -40.25 12.34 77.81
CA LYS A 423 -40.92 11.03 77.81
C LYS A 423 -41.38 10.65 79.22
N ASN A 424 -40.53 10.81 80.24
CA ASN A 424 -40.89 10.50 81.62
C ASN A 424 -41.99 11.42 82.19
N LYS A 425 -41.93 12.73 81.90
CA LYS A 425 -43.00 13.66 82.32
C LYS A 425 -44.37 13.31 81.72
N LYS A 426 -44.41 12.80 80.48
CA LYS A 426 -45.64 12.27 79.87
C LYS A 426 -46.13 11.00 80.56
N LEU A 427 -45.22 10.09 80.91
CA LEU A 427 -45.56 8.87 81.63
C LEU A 427 -46.17 9.18 83.02
N ASP A 428 -45.52 10.07 83.77
CA ASP A 428 -45.98 10.49 85.11
C ASP A 428 -47.35 11.19 85.04
N SER A 429 -47.56 12.06 84.05
CA SER A 429 -48.85 12.73 83.85
C SER A 429 -49.96 11.79 83.35
N ALA A 430 -49.63 10.75 82.58
CA ALA A 430 -50.57 9.70 82.20
C ALA A 430 -50.96 8.81 83.39
N LEU A 431 -49.99 8.48 84.26
CA LEU A 431 -50.23 7.74 85.50
C LEU A 431 -51.12 8.54 86.47
N LEU A 432 -50.87 9.84 86.63
CA LEU A 432 -51.72 10.73 87.44
C LEU A 432 -53.16 10.85 86.88
N LYS A 433 -53.34 10.91 85.55
CA LYS A 433 -54.68 10.87 84.93
C LYS A 433 -55.38 9.53 85.16
N SER A 434 -54.68 8.41 85.08
CA SER A 434 -55.27 7.09 85.36
C SER A 434 -55.72 6.93 86.83
N TYR A 435 -54.97 7.54 87.77
CA TYR A 435 -55.34 7.60 89.19
C TYR A 435 -56.58 8.49 89.46
N GLN A 436 -56.75 9.59 88.73
CA GLN A 436 -57.93 10.45 88.87
C GLN A 436 -59.21 9.87 88.26
N VAL A 437 -59.11 9.03 87.21
CA VAL A 437 -60.26 8.36 86.59
C VAL A 437 -60.79 7.23 87.47
N ASN A 438 -59.93 6.51 88.19
CA ASN A 438 -60.35 5.45 89.11
C ASN A 438 -60.95 5.95 90.43
N ASN A 439 -60.74 7.22 90.80
CA ASN A 439 -61.30 7.83 92.03
C ASN A 439 -62.60 8.64 91.81
N LYS A 440 -63.26 8.47 90.66
CA LYS A 440 -64.55 9.13 90.34
C LYS A 440 -65.73 8.16 90.19
N VAL A 441 -65.62 6.96 90.75
CA VAL A 441 -66.76 6.04 90.91
C VAL A 441 -67.01 5.85 92.40
N VAL A 442 -67.88 6.69 92.97
CA VAL A 442 -68.72 6.39 94.14
C VAL A 442 -70.11 6.90 93.83
#